data_AF-A0A5C9EYJ3-F1
#
_entry.id   AF-A0A5C9EYJ3-F1
#
_cell.length_a   1.000
_cell.length_b   1.000
_cell.length_c   1.000
_cell.angle_alpha   90.00
_cell.angle_beta   90.00
_cell.angle_gamma   90.00
#
_symmetry.space_group_name_H-M   'P 1'
#
loop_
_entity.id
_entity.type
_entity.pdbx_description
1 polymer ?
#
loop_
_entity_poly.entity_id
_entity_poly.type
_entity_poly.pdbx_seq_one_letter_code
_entity_poly.pdbx_strand_id
1 'polypeptide(L)'
;MVKLLEYLYKNPFNFHNNKALVKIAEKNWVFINKSGNIIKKLEKPIDHVESFDGVYGIIVINSKYGFITAHGEIVVQPIYSQIKNSQKHAG
;
A
#
# COMPACT_ATOMS: atom_id res chain seq x y z
N MET A 1 10.63 -2.96 -17.86
CA MET A 1 11.47 -2.52 -16.73
C MET A 1 11.68 -1.00 -16.69
N VAL A 2 11.84 -0.32 -17.83
CA VAL A 2 12.06 1.14 -17.92
C VAL A 2 10.89 2.00 -17.37
N LYS A 3 9.64 1.58 -17.58
CA LYS A 3 8.44 2.36 -17.18
C LYS A 3 8.29 2.56 -15.67
N LEU A 4 8.82 1.64 -14.85
CA LEU A 4 8.74 1.73 -13.39
C LEU A 4 9.71 2.78 -12.84
N LEU A 5 10.91 2.90 -13.44
CA LEU A 5 11.94 3.89 -13.10
C LEU A 5 11.48 5.33 -13.39
N GLU A 6 10.78 5.58 -14.50
CA GLU A 6 10.20 6.90 -14.78
C GLU A 6 9.05 7.24 -13.81
N TYR A 7 8.22 6.26 -13.45
CA TYR A 7 7.13 6.43 -12.48
C TYR A 7 7.67 6.72 -11.07
N LEU A 8 8.75 6.04 -10.67
CA LEU A 8 9.54 6.28 -9.45
C LEU A 8 10.06 7.72 -9.36
N TYR A 9 10.55 8.26 -10.48
CA TYR A 9 11.10 9.62 -10.51
C TYR A 9 10.02 10.71 -10.38
N LYS A 10 8.81 10.44 -10.88
CA LYS A 10 7.68 11.38 -10.84
C LYS A 10 6.85 11.32 -9.55
N ASN A 11 6.90 10.20 -8.83
CA ASN A 11 6.15 9.99 -7.59
C ASN A 11 7.12 9.51 -6.50
N PRO A 12 7.67 10.41 -5.66
CA PRO A 12 8.52 9.99 -4.57
C PRO A 12 7.69 9.10 -3.63
N PHE A 13 8.00 7.81 -3.62
CA PHE A 13 7.33 6.89 -2.70
C PHE A 13 7.80 7.15 -1.27
N ASN A 14 6.86 7.13 -0.34
CA ASN A 14 7.18 7.08 1.08
C ASN A 14 7.72 5.68 1.37
N PHE A 15 9.05 5.56 1.32
CA PHE A 15 9.73 4.36 1.75
C PHE A 15 9.73 4.30 3.27
N HIS A 16 9.18 3.24 3.81
CA HIS A 16 9.28 2.88 5.22
C HIS A 16 9.99 1.54 5.35
N ASN A 17 11.01 1.46 6.19
CA ASN A 17 11.81 0.23 6.38
C ASN A 17 12.32 -0.37 5.05
N ASN A 18 12.82 0.49 4.15
CA ASN A 18 13.32 0.14 2.81
C ASN A 18 12.27 -0.48 1.86
N LYS A 19 10.98 -0.34 2.16
CA LYS A 19 9.88 -0.82 1.32
C LYS A 19 8.89 0.29 1.01
N ALA A 20 8.29 0.24 -0.17
CA ALA A 20 7.16 1.07 -0.55
C ALA A 20 6.08 0.20 -1.21
N LEU A 21 4.81 0.55 -1.02
CA LEU A 21 3.67 -0.10 -1.68
C LEU A 21 3.23 0.77 -2.87
N VAL A 22 3.23 0.18 -4.07
CA VAL A 22 3.12 0.92 -5.34
C VAL A 22 2.08 0.30 -6.26
N LYS A 23 1.23 1.14 -6.87
CA LYS A 23 0.28 0.73 -7.92
C LYS A 23 1.01 0.63 -9.25
N ILE A 24 0.98 -0.55 -9.87
CA ILE A 24 1.65 -0.81 -11.17
C ILE A 24 0.66 -0.98 -12.33
N ALA A 25 -0.60 -1.28 -12.02
CA ALA A 25 -1.70 -1.27 -12.97
C ALA A 25 -3.02 -1.08 -12.21
N GLU A 26 -4.14 -1.01 -12.92
CA GLU A 26 -5.46 -1.00 -12.30
C GLU A 26 -5.60 -2.21 -11.36
N LYS A 27 -5.98 -1.92 -10.12
CA LYS A 27 -6.12 -2.88 -9.01
C LYS A 27 -4.89 -3.73 -8.66
N ASN A 28 -3.73 -3.47 -9.26
CA ASN A 28 -2.51 -4.27 -9.06
C ASN A 28 -1.46 -3.45 -8.30
N TRP A 29 -1.05 -3.98 -7.15
CA TRP A 29 -0.09 -3.35 -6.25
C TRP A 29 1.09 -4.27 -5.94
N VAL A 30 2.27 -3.69 -5.75
CA VAL A 30 3.52 -4.39 -5.42
C VAL A 30 4.25 -3.68 -4.29
N PHE A 31 4.93 -4.44 -3.45
CA PHE A 31 6.01 -3.92 -2.63
C PHE A 31 7.28 -3.83 -3.46
N ILE A 32 7.97 -2.70 -3.38
CA ILE A 32 9.28 -2.48 -4.00
C ILE A 32 10.34 -2.12 -2.95
N ASN A 33 11.60 -2.37 -3.27
CA ASN A 33 12.74 -1.86 -2.50
C ASN A 33 13.17 -0.45 -2.98
N LYS A 34 14.12 0.17 -2.29
CA LYS A 34 14.69 1.49 -2.66
C LYS A 34 15.34 1.53 -4.05
N SER A 35 15.77 0.38 -4.57
CA SER A 35 16.30 0.25 -5.92
C SER A 35 15.21 0.13 -6.99
N GLY A 36 13.93 0.14 -6.61
CA GLY A 36 12.79 -0.03 -7.50
C GLY A 36 12.47 -1.47 -7.87
N ASN A 37 13.16 -2.46 -7.28
CA ASN A 37 12.90 -3.87 -7.56
C ASN A 37 11.64 -4.32 -6.83
N ILE A 38 10.79 -5.09 -7.53
CA ILE A 38 9.61 -5.72 -6.95
C ILE A 38 10.06 -6.80 -5.96
N ILE A 39 9.67 -6.64 -4.70
CA ILE A 39 9.89 -7.63 -3.63
C ILE A 39 8.72 -8.60 -3.56
N LYS A 40 7.48 -8.10 -3.71
CA LYS A 40 6.27 -8.91 -3.60
C LYS A 40 5.11 -8.29 -4.37
N LYS A 41 4.34 -9.13 -5.06
CA LYS A 41 3.05 -8.74 -5.64
C LYS A 41 1.91 -9.03 -4.66
N LEU A 42 0.95 -8.11 -4.56
CA LEU A 42 -0.29 -8.36 -3.85
C LEU A 42 -1.25 -9.11 -4.76
N GLU A 43 -1.82 -10.21 -4.24
CA GLU A 43 -2.65 -11.12 -5.04
C GLU A 43 -4.10 -10.65 -5.15
N LYS A 44 -4.57 -9.83 -4.21
CA LYS A 44 -5.93 -9.31 -4.23
C LYS A 44 -6.05 -8.09 -5.15
N PRO A 45 -7.16 -7.96 -5.89
CA PRO A 45 -7.44 -6.76 -6.67
C PRO A 45 -7.78 -5.61 -5.71
N ILE A 46 -6.81 -4.74 -5.45
CA ILE A 46 -6.92 -3.63 -4.49
C ILE A 46 -7.22 -2.35 -5.24
N ASP A 47 -8.40 -1.78 -5.02
CA ASP A 47 -8.83 -0.55 -5.68
C ASP A 47 -7.89 0.61 -5.31
N HIS A 48 -7.67 0.77 -4.00
CA HIS A 48 -6.87 1.85 -3.41
C HIS A 48 -6.08 1.39 -2.19
N VAL A 49 -4.95 2.05 -1.95
CA VAL A 49 -4.22 2.04 -0.68
C VAL A 49 -4.27 3.47 -0.15
N GLU A 50 -4.89 3.65 1.01
CA GLU A 50 -5.08 4.98 1.63
C GLU A 50 -3.81 5.44 2.36
N SER A 51 -3.13 4.52 3.04
CA SER A 51 -1.91 4.80 3.80
C SER A 51 -1.07 3.55 3.96
N PHE A 52 0.23 3.74 4.16
CA PHE A 52 1.18 2.70 4.56
C PHE A 52 2.27 3.34 5.42
N ASP A 53 2.44 2.86 6.65
CA ASP A 53 3.38 3.43 7.63
C ASP A 53 4.69 2.64 7.77
N GLY A 54 4.84 1.55 7.01
CA GLY A 54 5.98 0.63 7.09
C GLY A 54 5.73 -0.64 7.89
N VAL A 55 4.63 -0.70 8.64
CA VAL A 55 4.19 -1.87 9.40
C VAL A 55 2.84 -2.34 8.87
N TYR A 56 1.90 -1.40 8.73
CA TYR A 56 0.55 -1.64 8.22
C TYR A 56 0.20 -0.69 7.08
N GLY A 57 -0.74 -1.12 6.25
CA GLY A 57 -1.41 -0.27 5.28
C GLY A 57 -2.92 -0.48 5.25
N ILE A 58 -3.64 0.59 4.95
CA ILE A 58 -5.09 0.53 4.74
C ILE A 58 -5.35 0.23 3.26
N ILE A 59 -6.04 -0.87 3.00
CA ILE A 59 -6.44 -1.29 1.66
C ILE A 59 -7.95 -1.15 1.47
N VAL A 60 -8.35 -0.79 0.25
CA VAL A 60 -9.76 -0.73 -0.15
C VAL A 60 -10.01 -1.74 -1.26
N ILE A 61 -10.99 -2.61 -1.05
CA ILE A 61 -11.48 -3.60 -2.02
C ILE A 61 -13.00 -3.52 -2.04
N ASN A 62 -13.59 -3.26 -3.20
CA ASN A 62 -15.04 -3.13 -3.40
C ASN A 62 -15.67 -2.15 -2.40
N SER A 63 -15.05 -0.98 -2.24
CA SER A 63 -15.48 0.07 -1.28
C SER A 63 -15.50 -0.37 0.20
N LYS A 64 -14.80 -1.46 0.52
CA LYS A 64 -14.61 -1.92 1.90
C LYS A 64 -13.15 -1.82 2.30
N TYR A 65 -12.94 -1.40 3.54
CA TYR A 65 -11.63 -1.15 4.10
C TYR A 65 -11.14 -2.34 4.92
N GLY A 66 -9.87 -2.69 4.72
CA GLY A 66 -9.13 -3.69 5.48
C GLY A 66 -7.70 -3.23 5.76
N PHE A 67 -6.93 -4.07 6.43
CA PHE A 67 -5.54 -3.80 6.78
C PHE A 67 -4.63 -4.88 6.23
N ILE A 68 -3.48 -4.45 5.70
CA ILE A 68 -2.42 -5.32 5.20
C ILE A 68 -1.12 -5.06 5.97
N THR A 69 -0.32 -6.10 6.19
CA THR A 69 1.03 -5.96 6.77
C THR A 69 2.04 -5.55 5.71
N ALA A 70 3.21 -5.08 6.14
CA ALA A 70 4.39 -4.88 5.30
C ALA A 70 4.96 -6.18 4.68
N HIS A 71 4.36 -7.33 4.97
CA HIS A 71 4.66 -8.63 4.35
C HIS A 71 3.59 -9.03 3.33
N GLY A 72 2.55 -8.21 3.15
CA GLY A 72 1.47 -8.44 2.19
C GLY A 72 0.38 -9.38 2.70
N GLU A 73 0.26 -9.55 4.01
CA GLU A 73 -0.78 -10.37 4.64
C GLU A 73 -1.95 -9.49 5.04
N ILE A 74 -3.18 -9.91 4.70
CA ILE A 74 -4.39 -9.20 5.13
C ILE A 74 -4.70 -9.64 6.57
N VAL A 75 -4.47 -8.74 7.52
CA VAL A 75 -4.73 -8.98 8.95
C VAL A 75 -6.13 -8.55 9.38
N VAL A 76 -6.76 -7.65 8.60
CA VAL A 76 -8.16 -7.29 8.76
C VAL A 76 -8.81 -7.34 7.38
N GLN A 77 -9.82 -8.18 7.23
CA GLN A 77 -10.51 -8.34 5.96
C GLN A 77 -11.21 -7.03 5.54
N PRO A 78 -11.24 -6.70 4.25
CA PRO A 78 -11.98 -5.55 3.75
C PRO A 78 -13.49 -5.77 3.82
N ILE A 79 -14.07 -5.54 4.99
CA ILE A 79 -15.52 -5.66 5.25
C ILE A 79 -16.13 -4.38 5.86
N TYR A 80 -15.29 -3.45 6.30
CA TYR A 80 -15.72 -2.21 6.94
C TYR A 80 -16.06 -1.16 5.89
N SER A 81 -17.14 -0.41 6.07
CA SER A 81 -17.52 0.68 5.16
C SER A 81 -16.79 1.99 5.45
N GLN A 82 -16.17 2.12 6.62
CA GLN A 82 -15.45 3.32 7.06
C GLN A 82 -14.28 2.92 7.97
N ILE A 83 -13.19 3.69 7.91
CA ILE A 83 -12.13 3.68 8.91
C ILE A 83 -12.06 5.09 9.49
N LYS A 84 -12.01 5.16 10.82
CA LYS A 84 -11.77 6.42 11.53
C LYS A 84 -10.30 6.45 11.93
N ASN A 85 -9.54 7.35 11.32
CA ASN A 85 -8.17 7.62 11.73
C ASN A 85 -8.22 8.46 13.02
N SER A 86 -8.03 7.84 14.18
CA SER A 86 -7.99 8.55 15.45
C SER A 86 -6.57 9.03 15.76
N GLN A 87 -6.08 9.98 14.98
CA GLN A 87 -5.03 10.88 15.44
C GLN A 87 -5.74 12.06 16.12
N LYS A 88 -6.09 11.91 17.40
CA LYS A 88 -6.41 13.06 18.25
C LYS A 88 -5.31 13.20 19.28
N HIS A 89 -4.55 14.28 19.10
CA HIS A 89 -3.58 14.82 20.04
C HIS A 89 -4.08 14.69 21.48
N ALA A 90 -3.22 14.15 22.34
CA ALA A 90 -3.27 14.44 23.76
C ALA A 90 -3.12 15.96 23.92
N GLY A 91 -4.16 16.60 24.45
CA GLY A 91 -4.09 17.92 25.05
C GLY A 91 -4.22 17.77 26.56
#